data_AF-A0AAW0YV00-F1
#
_entry.id   AF-A0AAW0YV00-F1
#
_cell.length_a   1.000
_cell.length_b   1.000
_cell.length_c   1.000
_cell.angle_alpha   90.00
_cell.angle_beta   90.00
_cell.angle_gamma   90.00
#
_symmetry.space_group_name_H-M   'P 1'
#
loop_
_entity.id
_entity.type
_entity.pdbx_description
1 polymer ?
#
loop_
_entity_poly.entity_id
_entity_poly.type
_entity_poly.pdbx_seq_one_letter_code
_entity_poly.pdbx_strand_id
1 'polypeptide(L)'
;AFTRHVLGWQATDYSLWVTYKNLLATTGSLVAVPLLSGRLGVSDNLLAVVGAMSGVIEYVIYGCISDSRPYFIWIAPVAALLLNSCTIAQRAMMTKFVSKDEIG
;
A
#
# COMPACT_ATOMS: atom_id res chain seq x y z
N ALA A 1 -9.86 -16.96 -3.29
CA ALA A 1 -11.16 -17.65 -3.15
C ALA A 1 -12.31 -16.68 -2.87
N PHE A 2 -12.14 -15.66 -2.01
CA PHE A 2 -13.19 -14.70 -1.62
C PHE A 2 -13.80 -13.90 -2.80
N THR A 3 -12.96 -13.30 -3.65
CA THR A 3 -13.39 -12.55 -4.84
C THR A 3 -14.13 -13.39 -5.87
N ARG A 4 -13.86 -14.68 -5.95
CA ARG A 4 -14.54 -15.59 -6.90
C ARG A 4 -15.91 -16.07 -6.37
N HIS A 5 -16.07 -16.18 -5.05
CA HIS A 5 -17.32 -16.60 -4.42
C HIS A 5 -18.31 -15.45 -4.18
N VAL A 6 -17.81 -14.23 -3.90
CA VAL A 6 -18.62 -13.04 -3.58
C VAL A 6 -18.85 -12.14 -4.81
N LEU A 7 -17.89 -12.04 -5.73
CA LEU A 7 -18.03 -11.15 -6.91
C LEU A 7 -18.24 -11.89 -8.23
N GLY A 8 -18.18 -13.23 -8.23
CA GLY A 8 -18.30 -14.04 -9.44
C GLY A 8 -17.20 -13.79 -10.48
N TRP A 9 -16.11 -13.12 -10.10
CA TRP A 9 -15.06 -12.68 -11.02
C TRP A 9 -14.30 -13.85 -11.65
N GLN A 10 -14.09 -13.76 -12.96
CA GLN A 10 -13.22 -14.69 -13.67
C GLN A 10 -11.75 -14.34 -13.40
N ALA A 11 -10.85 -15.24 -13.79
CA ALA A 11 -9.41 -15.05 -13.59
C ALA A 11 -8.90 -13.76 -14.26
N THR A 12 -9.53 -13.36 -15.37
CA THR A 12 -9.22 -12.12 -16.10
C THR A 12 -9.54 -10.87 -15.28
N ASP A 13 -10.72 -10.80 -14.66
CA ASP A 13 -11.15 -9.65 -13.84
C ASP A 13 -10.26 -9.48 -12.61
N TYR A 14 -9.90 -10.61 -11.97
CA TYR A 14 -8.96 -10.61 -10.87
C TYR A 14 -7.57 -10.12 -11.28
N SER A 15 -7.08 -10.54 -12.45
CA SER A 15 -5.77 -10.12 -12.97
C SER A 15 -5.74 -8.62 -13.30
N LEU A 16 -6.84 -8.11 -13.87
CA LEU A 16 -7.01 -6.67 -14.14
C LEU A 16 -7.01 -5.87 -12.83
N TRP A 17 -7.74 -6.33 -11.82
CA TRP A 17 -7.80 -5.70 -10.51
C TRP A 17 -6.44 -5.70 -9.79
N VAL A 18 -5.70 -6.81 -9.83
CA VAL A 18 -4.34 -6.87 -9.28
C VAL A 18 -3.41 -5.89 -9.99
N THR A 19 -3.52 -5.78 -11.31
CA THR A 19 -2.72 -4.83 -12.10
C THR A 19 -3.03 -3.38 -11.72
N TYR A 20 -4.32 -3.04 -11.58
CA TYR A 20 -4.76 -1.73 -11.09
C TYR A 20 -4.22 -1.41 -9.69
N LYS A 21 -4.35 -2.36 -8.75
CA LYS A 21 -3.84 -2.23 -7.38
C LYS A 21 -2.33 -1.96 -7.36
N ASN A 22 -1.57 -2.68 -8.19
CA ASN A 22 -0.12 -2.51 -8.27
C ASN A 22 0.25 -1.16 -8.89
N LEU A 23 -0.43 -0.72 -9.96
CA LEU A 23 -0.20 0.59 -10.57
C LEU A 23 -0.46 1.74 -9.59
N LEU A 24 -1.56 1.66 -8.84
CA LEU A 24 -1.85 2.58 -7.75
C LEU A 24 -0.72 2.57 -6.73
N ALA A 25 -0.38 1.41 -6.16
CA ALA A 25 0.66 1.28 -5.15
C ALA A 25 2.01 1.84 -5.62
N THR A 26 2.41 1.59 -6.87
CA THR A 26 3.62 2.14 -7.48
C THR A 26 3.54 3.65 -7.60
N THR A 27 2.44 4.18 -8.14
CA THR A 27 2.25 5.64 -8.28
C THR A 27 2.24 6.35 -6.93
N GLY A 28 1.54 5.76 -5.95
CA GLY A 28 1.50 6.22 -4.56
C GLY A 28 2.89 6.28 -3.94
N SER A 29 3.70 5.24 -4.11
CA SER A 29 5.09 5.24 -3.63
C SER A 29 5.98 6.26 -4.32
N LEU A 30 5.83 6.44 -5.62
CA LEU A 30 6.66 7.36 -6.41
C LEU A 30 6.37 8.82 -6.04
N VAL A 31 5.15 9.13 -5.63
CA VAL A 31 4.74 10.47 -5.18
C VAL A 31 5.02 10.67 -3.68
N ALA A 32 4.72 9.68 -2.83
CA ALA A 32 4.83 9.81 -1.38
C ALA A 32 6.29 9.90 -0.90
N VAL A 33 7.21 9.14 -1.50
CA VAL A 33 8.64 9.18 -1.14
C VAL A 33 9.25 10.57 -1.31
N PRO A 34 9.16 11.24 -2.48
CA PRO A 34 9.71 12.58 -2.64
C PRO A 34 8.92 13.68 -1.91
N LEU A 35 7.60 13.56 -1.79
CA LEU A 35 6.80 14.56 -1.04
C LEU A 35 7.12 14.54 0.46
N LEU A 36 7.23 13.37 1.08
CA LEU A 36 7.51 13.28 2.51
C LEU A 36 8.99 13.48 2.83
N SER A 37 9.91 12.91 2.05
CA SER A 37 11.35 13.04 2.28
C SER A 37 11.87 14.44 1.91
N GLY A 38 11.41 14.99 0.79
CA GLY A 38 11.92 16.26 0.26
C GLY A 38 11.26 17.51 0.85
N ARG A 39 9.97 17.46 1.21
CA ARG A 39 9.20 18.66 1.54
C ARG A 39 8.78 18.82 3.00
N LEU A 40 8.78 17.75 3.78
CA LEU A 40 8.14 17.74 5.10
C LEU A 40 9.10 17.48 6.26
N GLY A 41 10.34 17.03 5.99
CA GLY A 41 11.31 16.70 7.05
C GLY A 41 10.78 15.68 8.06
N VAL A 42 9.71 14.97 7.68
CA VAL A 42 8.99 14.04 8.54
C VAL A 42 9.90 12.83 8.75
N SER A 43 10.07 12.44 10.01
CA SER A 43 10.89 11.30 10.35
C SER A 43 10.39 10.05 9.63
N ASP A 44 11.31 9.24 9.11
CA ASP A 44 11.00 7.97 8.43
C ASP A 44 10.07 7.08 9.27
N ASN A 45 10.09 7.24 10.61
CA ASN A 45 9.20 6.59 11.57
C ASN A 45 7.72 6.96 11.36
N LEU A 46 7.39 8.24 11.18
CA LEU A 46 6.00 8.65 11.01
C LEU A 46 5.44 8.16 9.67
N LEU A 47 6.26 8.16 8.62
CA LEU A 47 5.88 7.61 7.31
C LEU A 47 5.62 6.10 7.40
N ALA A 48 6.43 5.37 8.19
CA ALA A 48 6.21 3.95 8.44
C ALA A 48 4.88 3.70 9.18
N VAL A 49 4.56 4.50 10.21
CA VAL A 49 3.30 4.40 10.97
C VAL A 49 2.09 4.73 10.09
N VAL A 50 2.14 5.82 9.31
CA VAL A 50 1.03 6.22 8.42
C VAL A 50 0.79 5.16 7.34
N GLY A 51 1.84 4.59 6.75
CA GLY A 51 1.68 3.51 5.78
C GLY A 51 1.16 2.21 6.42
N ALA A 52 1.56 1.88 7.65
CA ALA A 52 1.00 0.74 8.38
C ALA A 52 -0.50 0.93 8.68
N MET A 53 -0.90 2.14 9.11
CA MET A 53 -2.31 2.51 9.32
C MET A 53 -3.12 2.41 8.02
N SER A 54 -2.53 2.82 6.89
CA SER A 54 -3.15 2.72 5.57
C SER A 54 -3.44 1.25 5.19
N GLY A 55 -2.56 0.32 5.54
CA GLY A 55 -2.77 -1.11 5.35
C GLY A 55 -3.88 -1.68 6.23
N VAL A 56 -3.94 -1.27 7.50
CA VAL A 56 -5.04 -1.66 8.40
C VAL A 56 -6.38 -1.22 7.82
N ILE A 57 -6.46 0.01 7.31
CA ILE A 57 -7.67 0.54 6.66
C ILE A 57 -8.03 -0.28 5.41
N GLU A 58 -7.05 -0.65 4.57
CA GLU A 58 -7.29 -1.53 3.41
C GLU A 58 -7.95 -2.87 3.82
N TYR A 59 -7.40 -3.55 4.83
CA TYR A 59 -7.95 -4.83 5.30
C TYR A 59 -9.35 -4.68 5.93
N VAL A 60 -9.60 -3.58 6.65
CA VAL A 60 -10.93 -3.27 7.18
C VAL A 60 -11.94 -3.04 6.06
N ILE A 61 -11.54 -2.33 4.99
CA ILE A 61 -12.39 -2.12 3.81
C ILE A 61 -12.67 -3.45 3.11
N TYR A 62 -11.68 -4.33 2.94
CA TYR A 62 -11.92 -5.67 2.38
C TYR A 62 -12.88 -6.49 3.24
N GLY A 63 -12.82 -6.38 4.57
CA GLY A 63 -13.74 -7.05 5.49
C GLY A 63 -15.19 -6.54 5.38
N CYS A 64 -15.38 -5.30 4.91
CA CYS A 64 -16.70 -4.69 4.69
C CYS A 64 -17.28 -4.98 3.28
N ILE A 65 -16.56 -5.72 2.43
CA ILE A 65 -17.06 -6.13 1.11
C ILE A 65 -18.11 -7.21 1.30
N SER A 66 -19.28 -6.95 0.73
CA SER A 66 -20.43 -7.86 0.74
C SER A 66 -21.07 -7.83 -0.66
N ASP A 67 -21.89 -8.83 -1.01
CA ASP A 67 -22.50 -8.98 -2.35
C ASP A 67 -23.28 -7.73 -2.78
N SER A 68 -23.85 -6.99 -1.82
CA SER A 68 -24.61 -5.76 -2.09
C SER A 68 -23.74 -4.52 -2.37
N ARG A 69 -22.40 -4.58 -2.19
CA ARG A 69 -21.50 -3.42 -2.33
C ARG A 69 -20.17 -3.77 -3.04
N PRO A 70 -20.20 -4.17 -4.32
CA PRO A 70 -19.01 -4.56 -5.05
C PRO A 70 -18.00 -3.41 -5.25
N TYR A 71 -18.45 -2.15 -5.20
CA TYR A 71 -17.63 -0.96 -5.44
C TYR A 71 -16.48 -0.77 -4.42
N PHE A 72 -16.61 -1.33 -3.21
CA PHE A 72 -15.58 -1.20 -2.16
C PHE A 72 -14.25 -1.86 -2.54
N ILE A 73 -14.27 -2.84 -3.46
CA ILE A 73 -13.05 -3.50 -3.91
C ILE A 73 -12.12 -2.59 -4.73
N TRP A 74 -12.66 -1.54 -5.35
CA TRP A 74 -11.88 -0.54 -6.09
C TRP A 74 -11.35 0.57 -5.18
N ILE A 75 -12.00 0.78 -4.03
CA ILE A 75 -11.62 1.80 -3.04
C ILE A 75 -10.52 1.28 -2.09
N ALA A 76 -10.53 -0.03 -1.76
CA ALA A 76 -9.51 -0.63 -0.88
C ALA A 76 -8.06 -0.39 -1.36
N PRO A 77 -7.71 -0.60 -2.65
CA PRO A 77 -6.37 -0.28 -3.18
C PRO A 77 -5.96 1.18 -3.04
N VAL A 78 -6.92 2.11 -3.08
CA VAL A 78 -6.66 3.55 -2.96
C VAL A 78 -6.31 3.88 -1.50
N ALA A 79 -6.98 3.26 -0.53
CA ALA A 79 -6.62 3.39 0.88
C ALA A 79 -5.21 2.83 1.16
N ALA A 80 -4.77 1.83 0.40
CA ALA A 80 -3.46 1.19 0.52
C ALA A 80 -2.31 1.91 -0.22
N LEU A 81 -2.56 3.05 -0.85
CA LEU A 81 -1.58 3.77 -1.68
C LEU A 81 -0.23 4.02 -0.98
N LEU A 82 -0.26 4.21 0.34
CA LEU A 82 0.92 4.53 1.15
C LEU A 82 1.62 3.29 1.71
N LEU A 83 1.04 2.09 1.58
CA LEU A 83 1.58 0.86 2.14
C LEU A 83 2.96 0.51 1.55
N ASN A 84 3.08 0.63 0.22
CA ASN A 84 4.34 0.37 -0.48
C ASN A 84 5.39 1.47 -0.21
N SER A 85 4.96 2.66 0.20
CA SER A 85 5.87 3.74 0.62
C SER A 85 6.48 3.46 1.99
N CYS A 86 5.73 2.82 2.88
CA CYS A 86 6.22 2.42 4.21
C CYS A 86 7.33 1.37 4.15
N THR A 87 7.21 0.36 3.28
CA THR A 87 8.26 -0.66 3.13
C THR A 87 9.58 -0.06 2.62
N ILE A 88 9.51 0.95 1.75
CA ILE A 88 10.68 1.71 1.27
C ILE A 88 11.27 2.54 2.42
N ALA A 89 10.43 3.24 3.19
CA ALA A 89 10.87 4.05 4.34
C ALA A 89 11.52 3.21 5.45
N GLN A 90 10.96 2.03 5.76
CA GLN A 90 11.54 1.09 6.73
C GLN A 90 12.92 0.60 6.28
N ARG A 91 13.09 0.27 4.99
CA ARG A 91 14.39 -0.11 4.44
C ARG A 91 15.40 1.03 4.51
N ALA A 92 14.99 2.25 4.17
CA ALA A 92 15.83 3.45 4.29
C ALA A 92 16.21 3.78 5.74
N MET A 93 15.35 3.45 6.71
CA MET A 93 15.65 3.59 8.13
C MET A 93 16.67 2.55 8.60
N MET A 94 16.52 1.28 8.19
CA MET A 94 17.47 0.21 8.55
C MET A 94 18.89 0.52 8.06
N THR A 95 19.04 1.07 6.85
CA THR A 95 20.36 1.45 6.32
C THR A 95 21.00 2.63 7.05
N LYS A 96 20.21 3.48 7.73
CA LYS A 96 20.73 4.57 8.59
C LYS A 96 21.22 4.06 9.96
N PHE A 97 20.73 2.92 10.44
CA PHE A 97 21.13 2.32 11.71
C PHE A 97 22.36 1.42 11.60
N VAL A 98 22.69 0.95 10.41
CA VAL A 98 23.93 0.20 10.14
C VAL A 98 25.10 1.19 10.00
N SER A 99 26.20 0.92 10.71
CA SER A 99 27.46 1.66 10.55
C SER A 99 27.98 1.50 9.13
N LYS A 100 28.52 2.58 8.55
CA LYS A 100 28.97 2.63 7.14
C LYS A 100 29.97 1.54 6.74
N ASP A 101 30.67 0.95 7.70
CA ASP A 101 31.61 -0.17 7.52
C ASP A 101 30.97 -1.54 7.28
N GLU A 102 29.65 -1.70 7.47
CA GLU A 102 28.93 -2.98 7.25
C GLU A 102 27.95 -2.94 6.08
N ILE A 103 27.92 -1.86 5.28
CA ILE A 103 27.08 -1.76 4.09
C ILE A 103 27.82 -2.40 2.92
N GLY A 104 27.51 -3.68 2.65
CA GLY A 104 27.95 -4.44 1.46
C GLY A 104 27.12 -4.14 0.22
#